data_AF-A0A919IJN6-F1
#
_entry.id   AF-A0A919IJN6-F1
#
_cell.length_a   1.000
_cell.length_b   1.000
_cell.length_c   1.000
_cell.angle_alpha   90.00
_cell.angle_beta   90.00
_cell.angle_gamma   90.00
#
_symmetry.space_group_name_H-M   'P 1'
#
loop_
_entity.id
_entity.type
_entity.pdbx_description
1 polymer ?
#
loop_
_entity_poly.entity_id
_entity_poly.type
_entity_poly.pdbx_seq_one_letter_code
_entity_poly.pdbx_strand_id
1 'polypeptide(L)'
;MGITPAEIGSMAFRRPRPGTSGYHEDQVDAFLQDVAGELQRLEAENRALSDRLAPDDLAERVRRAELDCLRAEEHARALRAELDKAKNATIKLDNPHMLELAQRNADEHVAEARREADALVEQASTRAGQLVSDAQLRASTIVADARHAHAEAISGIEAQRAAMLDEIGDLAAQIERQRAAVSGDIAARLSEFTA
;
A
#
# COMPACT_ATOMS: atom_id res chain seq x y z
N MET A 1 13.76 12.83 -10.39
CA MET A 1 13.64 13.62 -11.64
C MET A 1 12.98 12.73 -12.67
N GLY A 2 11.64 12.67 -12.61
CA GLY A 2 10.80 11.92 -13.52
C GLY A 2 9.85 12.89 -14.20
N ILE A 3 9.28 12.47 -15.33
CA ILE A 3 8.39 13.28 -16.16
C ILE A 3 7.17 13.69 -15.32
N THR A 4 6.88 14.99 -15.25
CA THR A 4 5.70 15.51 -14.55
C THR A 4 4.44 15.37 -15.41
N PRO A 5 3.23 15.34 -14.81
CA PRO A 5 2.00 15.27 -15.60
C PRO A 5 1.85 16.40 -16.62
N ALA A 6 2.36 17.60 -16.31
CA ALA A 6 2.37 18.75 -17.22
C ALA A 6 3.37 18.60 -18.37
N GLU A 7 4.49 17.90 -18.14
CA GLU A 7 5.47 17.58 -19.18
C GLU A 7 4.92 16.55 -20.18
N ILE A 8 4.05 15.63 -19.75
CA ILE A 8 3.36 14.68 -20.64
C ILE A 8 2.43 15.41 -21.59
N GLY A 9 1.63 16.35 -21.08
CA GLY A 9 0.69 17.13 -21.89
C GLY A 9 1.35 18.10 -22.88
N SER A 10 2.63 18.43 -22.69
CA SER A 10 3.41 19.30 -23.59
C SER A 10 4.41 18.54 -24.48
N MET A 11 4.37 17.21 -24.43
CA MET A 11 5.31 16.36 -25.15
C MET A 11 4.92 16.25 -26.63
N ALA A 12 5.83 16.66 -27.52
CA ALA A 12 5.58 16.62 -28.96
C ALA A 12 6.35 15.46 -29.63
N PHE A 13 5.64 14.61 -30.36
CA PHE A 13 6.24 13.55 -31.16
C PHE A 13 6.48 13.98 -32.61
N ARG A 14 7.55 13.47 -33.23
CA ARG A 14 7.85 13.74 -34.65
C ARG A 14 6.91 12.95 -35.56
N ARG A 15 6.37 13.60 -36.60
CA ARG A 15 5.55 12.92 -37.61
C ARG A 15 6.36 11.91 -38.43
N PRO A 16 5.78 10.75 -38.78
CA PRO A 16 6.45 9.75 -39.62
C PRO A 16 6.85 10.32 -40.99
N ARG A 17 7.92 9.78 -41.59
CA ARG A 17 8.31 10.11 -42.95
C ARG A 17 7.23 9.65 -43.95
N PRO A 18 7.06 10.32 -45.10
CA PRO A 18 6.08 9.92 -46.11
C PRO A 18 6.29 8.44 -46.50
N GLY A 19 5.24 7.63 -46.40
CA GLY A 19 5.27 6.19 -46.72
C GLY A 19 5.52 5.23 -45.54
N THR A 20 5.67 5.75 -44.31
CA THR A 20 5.79 4.93 -43.09
C THR A 20 4.54 5.07 -42.23
N SER A 21 3.96 3.95 -41.79
CA SER A 21 2.81 3.95 -40.86
C SER A 21 3.27 4.39 -39.46
N GLY A 22 2.49 5.24 -38.81
CA GLY A 22 2.70 5.70 -37.44
C GLY A 22 1.45 5.50 -36.59
N TYR A 23 1.57 5.77 -35.29
CA TYR A 23 0.42 5.77 -34.39
C TYR A 23 -0.58 6.87 -34.76
N HIS A 24 -1.87 6.62 -34.51
CA HIS A 24 -2.92 7.60 -34.71
C HIS A 24 -2.81 8.70 -33.65
N GLU A 25 -2.69 9.96 -34.09
CA GLU A 25 -2.50 11.14 -33.23
C GLU A 25 -3.59 11.19 -32.14
N ASP A 26 -4.86 11.05 -32.52
CA ASP A 26 -6.00 11.08 -31.58
C ASP A 26 -5.95 9.97 -30.51
N GLN A 27 -5.46 8.78 -30.86
CA GLN A 27 -5.36 7.66 -29.91
C GLN A 27 -4.18 7.83 -28.96
N VAL A 28 -3.07 8.38 -29.45
CA VAL A 28 -1.91 8.70 -28.63
C VAL A 28 -2.26 9.83 -27.66
N ASP A 29 -2.95 10.86 -28.12
CA ASP A 29 -3.36 11.99 -27.29
C ASP A 29 -4.33 11.56 -26.19
N ALA A 30 -5.32 10.72 -26.51
CA ALA A 30 -6.23 10.14 -25.50
C ALA A 30 -5.48 9.31 -24.46
N PHE A 31 -4.54 8.45 -24.89
CA PHE A 31 -3.72 7.65 -23.98
C PHE A 31 -2.83 8.52 -23.08
N LEU A 32 -2.22 9.58 -23.63
CA LEU A 32 -1.41 10.50 -22.83
C LEU A 32 -2.24 11.29 -21.81
N GLN A 33 -3.49 11.63 -22.12
CA GLN A 33 -4.41 12.23 -21.15
C GLN A 33 -4.73 11.29 -19.98
N ASP A 34 -5.02 10.02 -20.28
CA ASP A 34 -5.27 9.00 -19.24
C ASP A 34 -4.04 8.79 -18.35
N VAL A 35 -2.85 8.68 -18.96
CA VAL A 35 -1.59 8.54 -18.23
C VAL A 35 -1.28 9.76 -17.37
N ALA A 36 -1.50 10.98 -17.89
CA ALA A 36 -1.30 12.21 -17.13
C ALA A 36 -2.26 12.30 -15.93
N GLY A 37 -3.53 11.91 -16.12
CA GLY A 37 -4.52 11.84 -15.04
C GLY A 37 -4.15 10.84 -13.96
N GLU A 38 -3.67 9.66 -14.33
CA GLU A 38 -3.26 8.63 -13.38
C GLU A 38 -1.98 9.03 -12.61
N LEU A 39 -1.03 9.70 -13.28
CA LEU A 39 0.15 10.27 -12.61
C LEU A 39 -0.23 11.37 -11.61
N GLN A 40 -1.22 12.23 -11.94
CA GLN A 40 -1.75 13.21 -10.99
C GLN A 40 -2.41 12.53 -9.78
N ARG A 41 -3.18 11.47 -10.01
CA ARG A 41 -3.81 10.67 -8.94
C ARG A 41 -2.76 10.08 -8.02
N LEU A 42 -1.73 9.43 -8.58
CA LEU A 42 -0.63 8.84 -7.84
C LEU A 42 0.21 9.87 -7.09
N GLU A 43 0.43 11.07 -7.67
CA GLU A 43 1.11 12.16 -6.96
C GLU A 43 0.28 12.68 -5.79
N ALA A 44 -1.03 12.81 -5.94
CA ALA A 44 -1.93 13.23 -4.87
C ALA A 44 -1.99 12.18 -3.75
N GLU A 45 -2.04 10.90 -4.12
CA GLU A 45 -2.00 9.78 -3.18
C GLU A 45 -0.65 9.70 -2.44
N ASN A 46 0.47 9.88 -3.15
CA ASN A 46 1.80 9.95 -2.52
C ASN A 46 1.94 11.15 -1.57
N ARG A 47 1.37 12.31 -1.93
CA ARG A 47 1.33 13.46 -1.04
C ARG A 47 0.50 13.16 0.20
N ALA A 48 -0.70 12.63 0.04
CA ALA A 48 -1.57 12.25 1.16
C ALA A 48 -0.93 11.18 2.06
N LEU A 49 -0.23 10.20 1.48
CA LEU A 49 0.53 9.22 2.24
C LEU A 49 1.73 9.85 2.95
N SER A 50 2.48 10.72 2.28
CA SER A 50 3.60 11.45 2.91
C SER A 50 3.14 12.35 4.05
N ASP A 51 1.99 13.02 3.91
CA ASP A 51 1.38 13.83 4.96
C ASP A 51 0.91 12.96 6.14
N ARG A 52 0.36 11.77 5.86
CA ARG A 52 0.02 10.79 6.91
C ARG A 52 1.24 10.19 7.59
N LEU A 53 2.36 10.12 6.88
CA LEU A 53 3.67 9.70 7.38
C LEU A 53 4.51 10.87 7.89
N ALA A 54 3.90 12.05 8.12
CA ALA A 54 4.57 13.29 8.51
C ALA A 54 5.79 13.00 9.40
N PRO A 55 7.02 13.13 8.86
CA PRO A 55 8.24 12.80 9.57
C PRO A 55 8.36 13.57 10.88
N ASP A 56 7.73 14.74 10.97
CA ASP A 56 7.69 15.58 12.17
C ASP A 56 6.94 14.92 13.33
N ASP A 57 5.83 14.19 13.11
CA ASP A 57 5.14 13.48 14.20
C ASP A 57 5.99 12.31 14.70
N LEU A 58 6.60 11.55 13.79
CA LEU A 58 7.48 10.45 14.17
C LEU A 58 8.76 10.96 14.86
N ALA A 59 9.38 12.02 14.34
CA ALA A 59 10.57 12.63 14.92
C ALA A 59 10.27 13.26 16.28
N GLU A 60 9.11 13.89 16.45
CA GLU A 60 8.69 14.44 17.73
C GLU A 60 8.38 13.32 18.73
N ARG A 61 7.75 12.22 18.30
CA ARG A 61 7.53 11.03 19.12
C ARG A 61 8.83 10.36 19.55
N VAL A 62 9.81 10.24 18.65
CA VAL A 62 11.14 9.71 18.97
C VAL A 62 11.85 10.62 19.96
N ARG A 63 11.86 11.94 19.73
CA ARG A 63 12.46 12.90 20.67
C ARG A 63 11.79 12.86 22.05
N ARG A 64 10.47 12.72 22.11
CA ARG A 64 9.75 12.54 23.39
C ARG A 64 10.17 11.26 24.10
N ALA A 65 10.23 10.14 23.37
CA ALA A 65 10.66 8.86 23.91
C ALA A 65 12.13 8.87 24.40
N GLU A 66 13.03 9.55 23.68
CA GLU A 66 14.42 9.76 24.08
C GLU A 66 14.53 10.58 25.36
N LEU A 67 13.74 11.66 25.47
CA LEU A 67 13.71 12.51 26.66
C LEU A 67 13.19 11.73 27.89
N ASP A 68 12.18 10.88 27.69
CA ASP A 68 11.62 10.06 28.76
C ASP A 68 12.58 8.94 29.18
N CYS A 69 13.34 8.35 28.25
CA CYS A 69 14.43 7.42 28.57
C CYS A 69 15.52 8.11 29.39
N LEU A 70 15.95 9.31 29.00
CA LEU A 70 16.95 10.08 29.75
C LEU A 70 16.47 10.38 31.18
N ARG A 71 15.21 10.81 31.34
CA ARG A 71 14.62 11.02 32.67
C ARG A 71 14.59 9.73 33.49
N ALA A 72 14.18 8.61 32.89
CA ALA A 72 14.15 7.31 33.57
C ALA A 72 15.56 6.86 34.00
N GLU A 73 16.59 7.09 33.17
CA GLU A 73 17.98 6.82 33.50
C GLU A 73 18.49 7.71 34.64
N GLU A 74 18.17 9.01 34.63
CA GLU A 74 18.50 9.92 35.71
C GLU A 74 17.82 9.52 37.03
N HIS A 75 16.54 9.13 36.99
CA HIS A 75 15.82 8.61 38.14
C HIS A 75 16.45 7.31 38.67
N ALA A 76 16.83 6.38 37.79
CA ALA A 76 17.51 5.15 38.17
C ALA A 76 18.88 5.42 38.81
N ARG A 77 19.64 6.41 38.28
CA ARG A 77 20.93 6.84 38.86
C ARG A 77 20.74 7.48 40.23
N ALA A 78 19.71 8.31 40.42
CA ALA A 78 19.39 8.94 41.70
C ALA A 78 19.05 7.89 42.77
N LEU A 79 18.15 6.94 42.46
CA LEU A 79 17.84 5.82 43.36
C LEU A 79 19.09 5.00 43.70
N ARG A 80 19.97 4.75 42.73
CA ARG A 80 21.20 3.99 42.95
C ARG A 80 22.17 4.71 43.89
N ALA A 81 22.31 6.03 43.74
CA ALA A 81 23.12 6.84 44.64
C ALA A 81 22.54 6.91 46.06
N GLU A 82 21.21 6.95 46.20
CA GLU A 82 20.53 6.85 47.50
C GLU A 82 20.73 5.49 48.14
N LEU A 83 20.65 4.40 47.38
CA LEU A 83 20.96 3.04 47.83
C LEU A 83 22.41 2.91 48.30
N ASP A 84 23.38 3.49 47.59
CA ASP A 84 24.79 3.43 47.99
C ASP A 84 25.07 4.25 49.25
N LYS A 85 24.39 5.39 49.44
CA LYS A 85 24.42 6.16 50.69
C LYS A 85 23.79 5.38 51.84
N ALA A 86 22.65 4.74 51.60
CA ALA A 86 21.98 3.89 52.59
C ALA A 86 22.88 2.72 53.00
N LYS A 87 23.47 1.99 52.05
CA LYS A 87 24.43 0.91 52.30
C LYS A 87 25.64 1.37 53.12
N ASN A 88 26.24 2.52 52.77
CA ASN A 88 27.36 3.07 53.53
C ASN A 88 26.97 3.53 54.94
N ALA A 89 25.73 3.96 55.16
CA ALA A 89 25.21 4.26 56.49
C ALA A 89 24.89 2.96 57.28
N THR A 90 24.40 1.91 56.61
CA THR A 90 24.17 0.59 57.23
C THR A 90 25.49 -0.08 57.63
N ILE A 91 26.55 0.04 56.84
CA ILE A 91 27.92 -0.43 57.19
C ILE A 91 28.47 0.26 58.45
N LYS A 92 27.96 1.45 58.82
CA LYS A 92 28.35 2.15 60.06
C LYS A 92 27.51 1.78 61.29
N LEU A 93 26.38 1.10 61.10
CA LEU A 93 25.57 0.53 62.18
C LEU A 93 25.65 -1.00 62.07
N ASP A 94 26.64 -1.61 62.71
CA ASP A 94 26.77 -3.07 62.88
C ASP A 94 25.60 -3.61 63.72
N ASN A 95 24.41 -3.70 63.13
CA ASN A 95 23.27 -4.36 63.70
C ASN A 95 22.82 -5.47 62.73
N PRO A 96 23.28 -6.72 62.92
CA PRO A 96 23.14 -7.80 61.93
C PRO A 96 21.69 -8.10 61.56
N HIS A 97 20.76 -7.86 62.49
CA HIS A 97 19.33 -8.06 62.26
C HIS A 97 18.71 -7.06 61.26
N MET A 98 19.20 -5.81 61.22
CA MET A 98 18.73 -4.82 60.24
C MET A 98 19.29 -5.08 58.84
N LEU A 99 20.52 -5.59 58.75
CA LEU A 99 21.12 -5.98 57.47
C LEU A 99 20.36 -7.16 56.84
N GLU A 100 19.98 -8.14 57.65
CA GLU A 100 19.18 -9.29 57.23
C GLU A 100 17.78 -8.86 56.75
N LEU A 101 17.12 -7.95 57.47
CA LEU A 101 15.82 -7.41 57.07
C LEU A 101 15.90 -6.58 55.78
N ALA A 102 16.94 -5.76 55.63
CA ALA A 102 17.17 -4.96 54.43
C ALA A 102 17.50 -5.83 53.21
N GLN A 103 18.30 -6.88 53.40
CA GLN A 103 18.62 -7.84 52.34
C GLN A 103 17.38 -8.61 51.90
N ARG A 104 16.58 -9.11 52.85
CA ARG A 104 15.32 -9.78 52.56
C ARG A 104 14.33 -8.88 51.81
N ASN A 105 14.21 -7.62 52.23
CA ASN A 105 13.37 -6.64 51.56
C ASN A 105 13.86 -6.32 50.14
N ALA A 106 15.17 -6.18 49.93
CA ALA A 106 15.75 -5.99 48.60
C ALA A 106 15.52 -7.20 47.70
N ASP A 107 15.68 -8.42 48.22
CA ASP A 107 15.42 -9.67 47.49
C ASP A 107 13.93 -9.81 47.13
N GLU A 108 13.03 -9.40 48.04
CA GLU A 108 11.58 -9.36 47.79
C GLU A 108 11.23 -8.37 46.66
N HIS A 109 11.78 -7.15 46.66
CA HIS A 109 11.57 -6.17 45.59
C HIS A 109 12.18 -6.60 44.25
N VAL A 110 13.34 -7.25 44.25
CA VAL A 110 13.92 -7.81 43.01
C VAL A 110 13.05 -8.96 42.48
N ALA A 111 12.49 -9.79 43.35
CA ALA A 111 11.57 -10.85 42.94
C ALA A 111 10.25 -10.28 42.40
N GLU A 112 9.71 -9.23 43.01
CA GLU A 112 8.52 -8.52 42.55
C GLU A 112 8.74 -7.85 41.19
N ALA A 113 9.81 -7.07 41.03
CA ALA A 113 10.15 -6.43 39.76
C ALA A 113 10.38 -7.45 38.62
N ARG A 114 10.97 -8.62 38.92
CA ARG A 114 11.10 -9.71 37.95
C ARG A 114 9.75 -10.27 37.53
N ARG A 115 8.84 -10.53 38.48
CA ARG A 115 7.48 -11.01 38.17
C ARG A 115 6.70 -10.01 37.33
N GLU A 116 6.81 -8.72 37.64
CA GLU A 116 6.19 -7.66 36.85
C GLU A 116 6.76 -7.57 35.44
N ALA A 117 8.08 -7.67 35.30
CA ALA A 117 8.74 -7.69 34.00
C ALA A 117 8.33 -8.90 33.16
N ASP A 118 8.29 -10.10 33.75
CA ASP A 118 7.86 -11.32 33.09
C ASP A 118 6.40 -11.22 32.63
N ALA A 119 5.52 -10.69 33.49
CA ALA A 119 4.11 -10.45 33.16
C ALA A 119 3.95 -9.42 32.02
N LEU A 120 4.74 -8.34 32.01
CA LEU A 120 4.72 -7.35 30.93
C LEU A 120 5.21 -7.95 29.60
N VAL A 121 6.26 -8.77 29.63
CA VAL A 121 6.77 -9.46 28.44
C VAL A 121 5.74 -10.46 27.90
N GLU A 122 5.04 -11.19 28.76
CA GLU A 122 3.98 -12.11 28.37
C GLU A 122 2.79 -11.37 27.73
N GLN A 123 2.35 -10.27 28.35
CA GLN A 123 1.28 -9.41 27.81
C GLN A 123 1.66 -8.79 26.47
N ALA A 124 2.89 -8.26 26.35
CA ALA A 124 3.40 -7.70 25.12
C ALA A 124 3.48 -8.76 24.00
N SER A 125 3.95 -9.96 24.32
CA SER A 125 4.06 -11.08 23.37
C SER A 125 2.68 -11.54 22.90
N THR A 126 1.71 -11.64 23.82
CA THR A 126 0.32 -12.00 23.49
C THR A 126 -0.32 -10.97 22.58
N ARG A 127 -0.16 -9.68 22.91
CA ARG A 127 -0.73 -8.57 22.13
C ARG A 127 -0.07 -8.46 20.75
N ALA A 128 1.25 -8.67 20.67
CA ALA A 128 1.96 -8.74 19.39
C ALA A 128 1.46 -9.91 18.54
N GLY A 129 1.25 -11.09 19.12
CA GLY A 129 0.66 -12.24 18.43
C GLY A 129 -0.73 -11.96 17.88
N GLN A 130 -1.59 -11.32 18.68
CA GLN A 130 -2.94 -10.90 18.24
C GLN A 130 -2.87 -9.90 17.08
N LEU A 131 -2.02 -8.87 17.18
CA LEU A 131 -1.85 -7.87 16.12
C LEU A 131 -1.34 -8.50 14.82
N VAL A 132 -0.39 -9.44 14.89
CA VAL A 132 0.11 -10.16 13.72
C VAL A 132 -0.99 -11.02 13.11
N SER A 133 -1.76 -11.76 13.92
CA SER A 133 -2.88 -12.57 13.44
C SER A 133 -3.96 -11.71 12.76
N ASP A 134 -4.34 -10.58 13.36
CA ASP A 134 -5.32 -9.65 12.80
C ASP A 134 -4.82 -9.03 11.49
N ALA A 135 -3.54 -8.64 11.43
CA ALA A 135 -2.92 -8.12 10.23
C ALA A 135 -2.87 -9.17 9.12
N GLN A 136 -2.54 -10.42 9.44
CA GLN A 136 -2.54 -11.54 8.49
C GLN A 136 -3.95 -11.82 7.97
N LEU A 137 -4.97 -11.81 8.83
CA LEU A 137 -6.35 -12.00 8.41
C LEU A 137 -6.79 -10.88 7.46
N ARG A 138 -6.58 -9.62 7.82
CA ARG A 138 -6.89 -8.46 6.95
C ARG A 138 -6.17 -8.54 5.61
N ALA A 139 -4.89 -8.88 5.62
CA ALA A 139 -4.12 -9.05 4.40
C ALA A 139 -4.71 -10.17 3.52
N SER A 140 -5.09 -11.30 4.12
CA SER A 140 -5.71 -12.41 3.38
C SER A 140 -7.05 -12.02 2.75
N THR A 141 -7.88 -11.25 3.47
CA THR A 141 -9.16 -10.74 2.96
C THR A 141 -8.95 -9.76 1.80
N ILE A 142 -8.04 -8.79 1.95
CA ILE A 142 -7.74 -7.83 0.87
C ILE A 142 -7.27 -8.55 -0.40
N VAL A 143 -6.42 -9.57 -0.26
CA VAL A 143 -5.95 -10.37 -1.40
C VAL A 143 -7.08 -11.18 -2.02
N ALA A 144 -7.98 -11.75 -1.22
CA ALA A 144 -9.14 -12.47 -1.72
C ALA A 144 -10.10 -11.55 -2.48
N ASP A 145 -10.42 -10.38 -1.92
CA ASP A 145 -11.30 -9.37 -2.52
C ASP A 145 -10.70 -8.84 -3.82
N ALA A 146 -9.40 -8.52 -3.84
CA ALA A 146 -8.70 -8.07 -5.03
C ALA A 146 -8.70 -9.13 -6.14
N ARG A 147 -8.50 -10.41 -5.80
CA ARG A 147 -8.58 -11.52 -6.76
C ARG A 147 -9.99 -11.70 -7.31
N HIS A 148 -11.01 -11.56 -6.47
CA HIS A 148 -12.40 -11.67 -6.88
C HIS A 148 -12.78 -10.54 -7.84
N ALA A 149 -12.52 -9.29 -7.47
CA ALA A 149 -12.77 -8.12 -8.33
C ALA A 149 -12.03 -8.22 -9.67
N HIS A 150 -10.78 -8.73 -9.66
CA HIS A 150 -10.03 -8.95 -10.88
C HIS A 150 -10.66 -10.03 -11.77
N ALA A 151 -11.11 -11.15 -11.19
CA ALA A 151 -11.78 -12.19 -11.94
C ALA A 151 -13.11 -11.70 -12.55
N GLU A 152 -13.89 -10.91 -11.82
CA GLU A 152 -15.11 -10.28 -12.35
C GLU A 152 -14.80 -9.32 -13.50
N ALA A 153 -13.78 -8.47 -13.36
CA ALA A 153 -13.37 -7.55 -14.42
C ALA A 153 -12.91 -8.30 -15.69
N ILE A 154 -12.12 -9.36 -15.55
CA ILE A 154 -11.72 -10.22 -16.67
C ILE A 154 -12.95 -10.85 -17.33
N SER A 155 -13.84 -11.45 -16.54
CA SER A 155 -15.06 -12.06 -17.08
C SER A 155 -15.94 -11.04 -17.80
N GLY A 156 -16.00 -9.80 -17.33
CA GLY A 156 -16.69 -8.70 -18.00
C GLY A 156 -16.06 -8.33 -19.34
N ILE A 157 -14.73 -8.23 -19.41
CA ILE A 157 -14.00 -7.97 -20.65
C ILE A 157 -14.18 -9.12 -21.65
N GLU A 158 -14.14 -10.36 -21.18
CA GLU A 158 -14.36 -11.54 -22.03
C GLU A 158 -15.78 -11.56 -22.60
N ALA A 159 -16.80 -11.21 -21.81
CA ALA A 159 -18.18 -11.10 -22.26
C ALA A 159 -18.35 -9.98 -23.29
N GLN A 160 -17.78 -8.80 -23.04
CA GLN A 160 -17.79 -7.68 -24.00
C GLN A 160 -17.09 -8.06 -25.31
N ARG A 161 -15.93 -8.73 -25.23
CA ARG A 161 -15.19 -9.22 -26.39
C ARG A 161 -16.03 -10.22 -27.19
N ALA A 162 -16.72 -11.14 -26.53
CA ALA A 162 -17.59 -12.10 -27.20
C ALA A 162 -18.75 -11.40 -27.93
N ALA A 163 -19.40 -10.43 -27.28
CA ALA A 163 -20.47 -9.64 -27.90
C ALA A 163 -19.99 -8.83 -29.10
N MET A 164 -18.83 -8.18 -29.00
CA MET A 164 -18.24 -7.44 -30.14
C MET A 164 -17.89 -8.37 -31.31
N LEU A 165 -17.40 -9.59 -31.03
CA LEU A 165 -17.12 -10.57 -32.09
C LEU A 165 -18.39 -11.06 -32.79
N ASP A 166 -19.49 -11.22 -32.05
CA ASP A 166 -20.80 -11.56 -32.61
C ASP A 166 -21.32 -10.45 -33.52
N GLU A 167 -21.25 -9.20 -33.06
CA GLU A 167 -21.64 -8.01 -33.84
C GLU A 167 -20.81 -7.86 -35.13
N ILE A 168 -19.49 -8.09 -35.05
CA ILE A 168 -18.61 -8.13 -36.23
C ILE A 168 -19.06 -9.24 -37.20
N GLY A 169 -19.44 -10.41 -36.69
CA GLY A 169 -19.97 -11.52 -37.49
C GLY A 169 -21.26 -11.16 -38.21
N ASP A 170 -22.19 -10.51 -37.52
CA ASP A 170 -23.46 -10.04 -38.07
C ASP A 170 -23.26 -8.98 -39.16
N LEU A 171 -22.37 -8.01 -38.92
CA LEU A 171 -22.02 -7.00 -39.92
C LEU A 171 -21.38 -7.62 -41.16
N ALA A 172 -20.47 -8.59 -40.98
CA ALA A 172 -19.88 -9.33 -42.10
C ALA A 172 -20.96 -10.08 -42.92
N ALA A 173 -21.91 -10.73 -42.24
CA ALA A 173 -23.03 -11.41 -42.90
C ALA A 173 -23.99 -10.43 -43.60
N GLN A 174 -24.17 -9.22 -43.08
CA GLN A 174 -24.95 -8.16 -43.75
C GLN A 174 -24.25 -7.68 -45.02
N ILE A 175 -22.94 -7.42 -44.96
CA ILE A 175 -22.14 -6.99 -46.12
C ILE A 175 -22.20 -8.05 -47.23
N GLU A 176 -22.05 -9.33 -46.89
CA GLU A 176 -22.12 -10.41 -47.87
C GLU A 176 -23.50 -10.49 -48.54
N ARG A 177 -24.57 -10.36 -47.75
CA ARG A 177 -25.95 -10.31 -48.28
C ARG A 177 -26.18 -9.11 -49.19
N GLN A 178 -25.71 -7.92 -48.80
CA GLN A 178 -25.82 -6.70 -49.61
C GLN A 178 -25.04 -6.86 -50.93
N ARG A 179 -23.83 -7.41 -50.88
CA ARG A 179 -23.02 -7.67 -52.07
C ARG A 179 -23.71 -8.66 -53.01
N ALA A 180 -24.27 -9.74 -52.48
CA ALA A 180 -25.02 -10.72 -53.25
C ALA A 180 -26.27 -10.11 -53.91
N ALA A 181 -27.02 -9.27 -53.18
CA ALA A 181 -28.18 -8.56 -53.71
C ALA A 181 -27.80 -7.62 -54.86
N VAL A 182 -26.79 -6.75 -54.65
CA VAL A 182 -26.31 -5.83 -55.69
C VAL A 182 -25.80 -6.58 -56.92
N SER A 183 -25.05 -7.67 -56.73
CA SER A 183 -24.58 -8.50 -57.84
C SER A 183 -25.74 -9.15 -58.61
N GLY A 184 -26.77 -9.61 -57.90
CA GLY A 184 -27.98 -10.17 -58.50
C GLY A 184 -28.75 -9.15 -59.33
N ASP A 185 -28.94 -7.93 -58.80
CA ASP A 185 -29.60 -6.83 -59.50
C ASP A 185 -28.86 -6.42 -60.77
N ILE A 186 -27.52 -6.35 -60.71
CA ILE A 186 -26.67 -6.06 -61.87
C ILE A 186 -26.84 -7.16 -62.93
N ALA A 187 -26.79 -8.43 -62.53
CA ALA A 187 -26.96 -9.56 -63.46
C ALA A 187 -28.34 -9.56 -64.13
N ALA A 188 -29.41 -9.26 -63.37
CA ALA A 188 -30.77 -9.14 -63.90
C ALA A 188 -30.88 -8.01 -64.94
N ARG A 189 -30.38 -6.81 -64.63
CA ARG A 189 -30.40 -5.67 -65.57
C ARG A 189 -29.58 -5.92 -66.84
N LEU A 190 -28.44 -6.60 -66.73
CA LEU A 190 -27.65 -6.99 -67.89
C LEU A 190 -28.44 -7.96 -68.79
N SER A 191 -29.16 -8.92 -68.20
CA SER A 191 -29.97 -9.87 -68.97
C SER A 191 -31.11 -9.20 -69.74
N GLU A 192 -31.80 -8.21 -69.13
CA GLU A 192 -32.84 -7.41 -69.79
C GLU A 192 -32.30 -6.58 -70.97
N PHE A 193 -31.04 -6.14 -70.91
CA PHE A 193 -30.42 -5.34 -71.98
C PHE A 193 -29.91 -6.18 -73.15
N THR A 194 -29.63 -7.47 -72.92
CA THR A 194 -29.11 -8.39 -73.94
C THR A 194 -30.19 -9.20 -74.67
N ALA A 195 -31.45 -9.14 -74.21
CA ALA A 195 -32.61 -9.79 -74.82
C ALA A 195 -33.35 -8.84 -75.77
#